data_AF-A0A934MST5-F1
#
_entry.id   AF-A0A934MST5-F1
#
_cell.length_a   1.000
_cell.length_b   1.000
_cell.length_c   1.000
_cell.angle_alpha   90.00
_cell.angle_beta   90.00
_cell.angle_gamma   90.00
#
_symmetry.space_group_name_H-M   'P 1'
#
loop_
_entity.id
_entity.type
_entity.pdbx_description
1 polymer ?
#
loop_
_entity_poly.entity_id
_entity_poly.type
_entity_poly.pdbx_seq_one_letter_code
_entity_poly.pdbx_strand_id
1 'polypeptide(L)' 'MSLVDISGVSLSLFLTGVVFILLVFGLLSFGILRMFQLRFKAGWFSFAGAVLSGVAFAIVLNTWFV' A
#
# COMPACT_ATOMS: atom_id res chain seq x y z
N MET A 1 -3.43 17.80 -20.46
CA MET A 1 -2.55 16.98 -19.59
C MET A 1 -1.21 17.67 -19.54
N SER A 2 -0.83 18.21 -18.38
CA SER A 2 0.54 18.67 -18.16
C SER A 2 1.43 17.46 -17.91
N LEU A 3 2.63 17.47 -18.50
CA LEU A 3 3.67 16.50 -18.19
C LEU A 3 4.13 16.76 -16.77
N VAL A 4 3.87 15.80 -15.87
CA VAL A 4 4.47 15.81 -14.53
C VAL A 4 5.90 15.33 -14.69
N ASP A 5 6.85 16.25 -14.51
CA ASP A 5 8.26 15.91 -14.53
C ASP A 5 8.63 15.17 -13.24
N ILE A 6 9.16 13.97 -13.41
CA ILE A 6 9.55 13.04 -12.34
C ILE A 6 11.07 12.97 -12.21
N SER A 7 11.82 13.74 -13.01
CA SER A 7 13.29 13.69 -13.08
C SER A 7 13.97 14.01 -11.75
N GLY A 8 13.30 14.75 -10.86
CA GLY A 8 13.79 15.06 -9.51
C GLY A 8 13.42 14.03 -8.43
N VAL A 9 12.62 13.00 -8.75
CA VAL A 9 12.19 11.99 -7.77
C VAL A 9 13.22 10.88 -7.69
N SER A 10 13.68 10.55 -6.48
CA SER A 10 14.59 9.44 -6.28
C SER A 10 13.91 8.12 -6.68
N LEU A 11 14.64 7.28 -7.41
CA LEU A 11 14.16 5.96 -7.81
C LEU A 11 13.75 5.12 -6.59
N SER A 12 14.44 5.28 -5.47
CA SER A 12 14.13 4.62 -4.20
C SER A 12 12.78 5.03 -3.64
N LEU A 13 12.44 6.33 -3.65
CA LEU A 13 11.13 6.81 -3.19
C LEU A 13 10.00 6.31 -4.09
N PHE A 14 10.21 6.37 -5.40
CA PHE A 14 9.24 5.88 -6.38
C PHE A 14 8.94 4.39 -6.19
N LEU A 15 9.98 3.55 -6.13
CA LEU A 15 9.82 2.11 -5.93
C LEU A 15 9.16 1.79 -4.58
N THR A 16 9.55 2.51 -3.52
CA THR A 16 8.93 2.35 -2.19
C THR A 16 7.43 2.64 -2.26
N GLY A 17 7.04 3.77 -2.87
CA GLY A 17 5.64 4.14 -3.05
C GLY A 17 4.85 3.10 -3.85
N VAL A 18 5.39 2.66 -4.99
CA VAL A 18 4.74 1.65 -5.84
C VAL A 18 4.51 0.34 -5.10
N VAL A 19 5.53 -0.16 -4.39
CA VAL A 19 5.42 -1.42 -3.63
C VAL A 19 4.33 -1.33 -2.56
N PHE A 20 4.32 -0.26 -1.77
CA PHE A 20 3.31 -0.10 -0.72
C PHE A 20 1.91 0.12 -1.28
N ILE A 21 1.74 0.86 -2.38
CA ILE A 21 0.45 1.02 -3.07
C ILE A 21 -0.07 -0.35 -3.51
N LEU A 22 0.74 -1.13 -4.23
CA LEU A 22 0.34 -2.45 -4.72
C LEU A 22 -0.02 -3.39 -3.57
N LEU A 23 0.72 -3.33 -2.48
CA LEU A 23 0.49 -4.17 -1.31
C LEU A 23 -0.78 -3.77 -0.56
N VAL A 24 -1.00 -2.49 -0.28
CA VAL A 24 -2.20 -2.00 0.43
C VAL A 24 -3.46 -2.26 -0.40
N PHE A 25 -3.49 -1.84 -1.66
CA PHE A 25 -4.66 -2.04 -2.51
C PHE A 25 -4.88 -3.51 -2.87
N GLY A 26 -3.81 -4.30 -2.98
CA GLY A 26 -3.88 -5.75 -3.14
C GLY A 26 -4.55 -6.42 -1.94
N LEU A 27 -4.13 -6.08 -0.71
CA LEU A 27 -4.71 -6.60 0.53
C LEU A 27 -6.18 -6.17 0.72
N LEU A 28 -6.51 -4.91 0.38
CA LEU A 28 -7.89 -4.43 0.40
C LEU A 28 -8.77 -5.21 -0.59
N SER A 29 -8.32 -5.33 -1.84
CA SER A 29 -9.06 -6.06 -2.88
C SER A 29 -9.26 -7.52 -2.50
N PHE A 30 -8.22 -8.16 -1.97
CA PHE A 30 -8.30 -9.55 -1.49
C PHE A 30 -9.21 -9.68 -0.27
N GLY A 31 -9.15 -8.74 0.67
CA GLY A 31 -10.03 -8.69 1.83
C GLY A 31 -11.51 -8.64 1.42
N ILE A 32 -11.84 -7.76 0.48
CA ILE A 32 -13.19 -7.64 -0.09
C ILE A 32 -13.62 -8.96 -0.76
N LEU A 33 -12.77 -9.56 -1.60
CA LEU A 33 -13.05 -10.86 -2.23
C LEU A 33 -13.36 -11.96 -1.19
N ARG A 34 -12.62 -11.98 -0.07
CA ARG A 34 -12.86 -12.94 1.02
C ARG A 34 -14.17 -12.70 1.75
N MET A 35 -14.61 -11.44 1.90
CA MET A 35 -15.91 -11.11 2.49
C MET A 35 -17.07 -11.62 1.63
N PHE A 36 -16.98 -11.48 0.30
CA PHE A 36 -17.98 -12.03 -0.62
C PHE A 36 -18.05 -13.57 -0.59
N GLN A 37 -16.94 -14.24 -0.26
CA GLN A 37 -16.89 -15.70 -0.07
C GLN A 37 -17.41 -16.15 1.30
N LEU A 38 -18.03 -15.26 2.10
CA LEU A 38 -18.45 -15.50 3.50
C LEU A 38 -17.29 -15.89 4.44
N ARG A 39 -16.04 -15.67 4.02
CA ARG A 39 -14.82 -15.96 4.80
C ARG A 39 -14.39 -14.73 5.59
N PHE A 40 -15.25 -14.25 6.47
CA PHE A 40 -15.10 -12.99 7.19
C PHE A 40 -13.79 -12.87 7.99
N LYS A 41 -13.37 -13.94 8.68
CA LYS A 41 -12.11 -13.94 9.44
C LYS A 41 -10.90 -13.65 8.54
N ALA A 42 -10.81 -14.34 7.41
CA ALA A 42 -9.72 -14.15 6.45
C ALA A 42 -9.76 -12.77 5.79
N GLY A 43 -10.96 -12.26 5.51
CA GLY A 43 -11.12 -10.89 5.03
C GLY A 43 -10.60 -9.87 6.03
N TRP A 44 -10.91 -10.04 7.32
CA TRP A 44 -10.49 -9.13 8.38
C TRP A 44 -8.97 -9.10 8.57
N PHE A 45 -8.30 -10.24 8.49
CA PHE A 45 -6.84 -10.28 8.50
C PHE A 45 -6.23 -9.52 7.31
N SER A 46 -6.86 -9.55 6.15
CA SER A 46 -6.39 -8.80 4.97
C SER A 46 -6.54 -7.28 5.17
N PHE A 47 -7.67 -6.84 5.74
CA PHE A 47 -7.87 -5.42 6.10
C PHE A 47 -6.89 -4.95 7.17
N ALA A 48 -6.68 -5.75 8.22
CA ALA A 48 -5.68 -5.45 9.25
C ALA A 48 -4.27 -5.35 8.66
N GLY A 49 -3.93 -6.28 7.75
CA GLY A 49 -2.67 -6.23 7.00
C GLY A 49 -2.52 -4.94 6.17
N ALA A 50 -3.58 -4.50 5.50
CA ALA A 50 -3.57 -3.26 4.73
C ALA A 50 -3.30 -2.03 5.62
N VAL A 51 -3.95 -1.96 6.78
CA VAL A 51 -3.72 -0.89 7.77
C VAL A 51 -2.28 -0.90 8.28
N LEU A 52 -1.79 -2.08 8.72
CA LEU A 52 -0.40 -2.24 9.18
C LEU A 52 0.61 -1.82 8.12
N SER A 53 0.32 -2.12 6.86
CA SER A 53 1.17 -1.75 5.73
C SER A 53 1.19 -0.25 5.47
N GLY A 54 0.05 0.43 5.63
CA GLY A 54 -0.01 1.90 5.58
C GLY A 54 0.79 2.55 6.72
N VAL A 55 0.71 2.00 7.94
CA VAL A 55 1.51 2.47 9.08
C VAL A 55 3.01 2.24 8.83
N ALA A 56 3.39 1.07 8.35
CA ALA A 56 4.77 0.76 7.98
C ALA A 56 5.29 1.71 6.88
N PHE A 57 4.47 2.03 5.88
CA PHE A 57 4.82 3.01 4.85
C PHE A 57 5.12 4.39 5.44
N ALA A 58 4.28 4.88 6.36
CA ALA A 58 4.50 6.15 7.03
C ALA A 58 5.81 6.17 7.83
N ILE A 59 6.13 5.07 8.53
CA ILE A 59 7.40 4.93 9.26
C ILE A 59 8.58 4.96 8.28
N VAL A 60 8.50 4.23 7.17
CA VAL A 60 9.57 4.19 6.16
C VAL A 60 9.80 5.58 5.57
N LEU A 61 8.73 6.30 5.21
CA LEU A 61 8.86 7.68 4.71
C LEU A 61 9.53 8.59 5.73
N ASN A 62 9.09 8.56 6.99
CA ASN A 62 9.64 9.40 8.05
C ASN A 62 11.10 9.06 8.42
N THR A 63 11.54 7.82 8.16
CA THR A 63 12.90 7.39 8.54
C THR A 63 13.92 7.66 7.43
N TRP A 64 13.49 7.57 6.16
CA TRP A 64 14.43 7.52 5.03
C TRP A 64 14.25 8.63 3.99
N PHE A 65 13.12 9.34 3.98
CA PHE A 65 12.76 10.25 2.88
C PHE A 65 12.27 11.64 3.31
N VAL A 66 11.91 11.82 4.58
CA VAL A 66 11.62 13.11 5.22
C VAL A 66 12.82 13.50 6.06
#